data_AF-A0A2W2B9L2-F1
#
_entry.id   AF-A0A2W2B9L2-F1
#
_cell.length_a   1.000
_cell.length_b   1.000
_cell.length_c   1.000
_cell.angle_alpha   90.00
_cell.angle_beta   90.00
_cell.angle_gamma   90.00
#
_symmetry.space_group_name_H-M   'P 1'
#
loop_
_entity.id
_entity.type
_entity.pdbx_description
1 polymer ?
#
loop_
_entity_poly.entity_id
_entity_poly.type
_entity_poly.pdbx_seq_one_letter_code
_entity_poly.pdbx_strand_id
1 'polypeptide(L)'
;PAPRAQDEGWRPALARWAAANVATIHRHPWTRHVPVGGPPMGPNQVRWMEHGLAALRGTGLRGTERLSTVLLVSGYARNWGTLTADIIEAAARAGLSPDQVGVRYWQQLARLTRHGPYPEIRQLLAEDIAEDDEEFDAEWRFGLDRVLDGIEALIRARANG
;
A
#
# COMPACT_ATOMS: atom_id res chain seq x y z
N PRO A 1 -2.44 -10.96 8.49
CA PRO A 1 -2.46 -12.36 8.98
C PRO A 1 -1.27 -12.62 9.90
N ALA A 2 -1.31 -13.64 10.75
CA ALA A 2 -0.12 -14.10 11.49
C ALA A 2 0.96 -14.61 10.53
N PRO A 3 2.25 -14.56 10.92
CA PRO A 3 3.32 -15.28 10.22
C PRO A 3 2.98 -16.76 10.04
N ARG A 4 3.35 -17.36 8.90
CA ARG A 4 3.07 -18.77 8.56
C ARG A 4 3.97 -19.73 9.32
N ALA A 5 5.22 -19.34 9.54
CA ALA A 5 6.24 -20.13 10.21
C ALA A 5 7.28 -19.21 10.84
N GLN A 6 8.13 -19.75 11.71
CA GLN A 6 9.19 -18.96 12.37
C GLN A 6 10.28 -18.51 11.37
N ASP A 7 10.50 -19.28 10.30
CA ASP A 7 11.50 -19.06 9.27
C ASP A 7 10.97 -18.28 8.05
N GLU A 8 9.70 -17.85 8.05
CA GLU A 8 9.14 -17.00 6.97
C GLU A 8 9.99 -15.72 6.81
N GLY A 9 10.55 -15.21 7.91
CA GLY A 9 11.31 -13.96 7.93
C GLY A 9 10.38 -12.73 7.95
N TRP A 10 10.89 -11.63 8.48
CA TRP A 10 10.06 -10.45 8.79
C TRP A 10 9.48 -9.79 7.52
N ARG A 11 10.28 -9.69 6.45
CA ARG A 11 9.90 -8.97 5.22
C ARG A 11 8.69 -9.61 4.51
N PRO A 12 8.73 -10.90 4.12
CA PRO A 12 7.56 -11.53 3.48
C PRO A 12 6.36 -11.67 4.43
N ALA A 13 6.58 -11.89 5.72
CA ALA A 13 5.48 -11.91 6.71
C ALA A 13 4.75 -10.56 6.78
N LEU A 14 5.50 -9.45 6.83
CA LEU A 14 4.93 -8.10 6.89
C LEU A 14 4.29 -7.69 5.56
N ALA A 15 4.88 -8.07 4.42
CA ALA A 15 4.31 -7.82 3.10
C ALA A 15 2.95 -8.52 2.93
N ARG A 16 2.86 -9.80 3.31
CA ARG A 16 1.62 -10.57 3.28
C ARG A 16 0.58 -10.06 4.28
N TRP A 17 1.06 -9.58 5.43
CA TRP A 17 0.20 -8.88 6.39
C TRP A 17 -0.40 -7.61 5.78
N ALA A 18 0.39 -6.79 5.09
CA ALA A 18 -0.07 -5.57 4.43
C ALA A 18 -1.05 -5.85 3.28
N ALA A 19 -0.75 -6.81 2.42
CA ALA A 19 -1.61 -7.19 1.30
C ALA A 19 -2.99 -7.67 1.77
N ALA A 20 -3.07 -8.38 2.89
CA ALA A 20 -4.35 -8.79 3.45
C ALA A 20 -5.16 -7.61 4.03
N ASN A 21 -4.51 -6.51 4.42
CA ASN A 21 -5.22 -5.27 4.80
C ASN A 21 -5.91 -4.66 3.57
N VAL A 22 -5.19 -4.54 2.46
CA VAL A 22 -5.72 -4.10 1.16
C VAL A 22 -6.90 -4.97 0.74
N ALA A 23 -6.73 -6.30 0.79
CA ALA A 23 -7.80 -7.25 0.44
C ALA A 23 -9.05 -7.10 1.33
N THR A 24 -8.88 -6.80 2.63
CA THR A 24 -10.01 -6.51 3.52
C THR A 24 -10.77 -5.26 3.11
N ILE A 25 -10.07 -4.20 2.72
CA ILE A 25 -10.70 -2.95 2.25
C ILE A 25 -11.49 -3.20 0.96
N HIS A 26 -10.92 -3.91 0.00
CA HIS A 26 -11.64 -4.27 -1.23
C HIS A 26 -12.86 -5.14 -0.98
N ARG A 27 -12.77 -6.13 -0.07
CA ARG A 27 -13.90 -7.00 0.27
C ARG A 27 -14.99 -6.27 1.04
N HIS A 28 -14.62 -5.24 1.80
CA HIS A 28 -15.53 -4.49 2.67
C HIS A 28 -15.39 -2.98 2.45
N PRO A 29 -15.89 -2.44 1.31
CA PRO A 29 -15.66 -1.04 0.93
C PRO A 29 -16.16 -0.03 1.97
N TRP A 30 -17.16 -0.40 2.78
CA TRP A 30 -17.66 0.43 3.88
C TRP A 30 -16.58 0.78 4.91
N THR A 31 -15.51 -0.02 5.03
CA THR A 31 -14.43 0.18 6.01
C THR A 31 -13.61 1.45 5.77
N ARG A 32 -13.50 1.92 4.52
CA ARG A 32 -12.72 3.13 4.19
C ARG A 32 -13.36 4.42 4.71
N HIS A 33 -14.67 4.41 4.92
CA HIS A 33 -15.43 5.55 5.46
C HIS A 33 -15.50 5.56 7.00
N VAL A 34 -14.96 4.54 7.66
CA VAL A 34 -14.93 4.50 9.13
C VAL A 34 -13.88 5.50 9.62
N PRO A 35 -14.28 6.52 10.41
CA PRO A 35 -13.33 7.47 10.96
C PRO A 35 -12.36 6.79 11.92
N VAL A 36 -11.08 7.16 11.85
CA VAL A 36 -10.10 6.74 12.85
C VAL A 36 -10.28 7.62 14.09
N GLY A 37 -11.11 7.14 15.03
CA GLY A 37 -11.44 7.86 16.26
C GLY A 37 -10.41 7.74 17.40
N GLY A 38 -9.32 6.99 17.19
CA GLY A 38 -8.29 6.74 18.20
C GLY A 38 -7.53 5.43 17.97
N PRO A 39 -6.70 5.02 18.94
CA PRO A 39 -5.97 3.75 18.89
C PRO A 39 -6.89 2.55 18.65
N PRO A 40 -6.35 1.43 18.11
CA PRO A 40 -7.15 0.22 17.89
C PRO A 40 -7.67 -0.37 19.21
N MET A 41 -8.95 -0.11 19.53
CA MET A 41 -9.61 -0.60 20.76
C MET A 41 -10.50 -1.84 20.54
N GLY A 42 -10.73 -2.24 19.29
CA GLY A 42 -11.55 -3.41 18.96
C GLY A 42 -10.76 -4.74 18.99
N PRO A 43 -11.34 -5.88 19.41
CA PRO A 43 -10.63 -7.16 19.49
C PRO A 43 -9.94 -7.59 18.19
N ASN A 44 -10.58 -7.35 17.04
CA ASN A 44 -10.00 -7.65 15.73
C ASN A 44 -8.82 -6.74 15.40
N GLN A 45 -8.88 -5.47 15.79
CA GLN A 45 -7.82 -4.49 15.56
C GLN A 45 -6.59 -4.81 16.43
N VAL A 46 -6.80 -5.17 17.70
CA VAL A 46 -5.73 -5.61 18.61
C VAL A 46 -5.08 -6.89 18.09
N ARG A 47 -5.86 -7.88 17.64
CA ARG A 47 -5.31 -9.10 17.01
C ARG A 47 -4.51 -8.78 15.74
N TRP A 48 -4.97 -7.84 14.94
CA TRP A 48 -4.26 -7.40 13.74
C TRP A 48 -2.91 -6.75 14.08
N MET A 49 -2.89 -5.89 15.09
CA MET A 49 -1.67 -5.29 15.64
C MET A 49 -0.70 -6.36 16.16
N GLU A 50 -1.19 -7.33 16.95
CA GLU A 50 -0.36 -8.44 17.46
C GLU A 50 0.31 -9.20 16.31
N HIS A 51 -0.42 -9.51 15.24
CA HIS A 51 0.16 -10.19 14.08
C HIS A 51 1.25 -9.37 13.37
N GLY A 52 1.07 -8.05 13.26
CA GLY A 52 2.09 -7.16 12.69
C GLY A 52 3.34 -7.10 13.57
N LEU A 53 3.15 -7.01 14.89
CA LEU A 53 4.26 -7.06 15.86
C LEU A 53 4.97 -8.42 15.85
N ALA A 54 4.22 -9.51 15.66
CA ALA A 54 4.76 -10.85 15.56
C ALA A 54 5.65 -11.03 14.32
N ALA A 55 5.30 -10.41 13.19
CA ALA A 55 6.12 -10.43 11.98
C ALA A 55 7.50 -9.76 12.19
N LEU A 56 7.61 -8.82 13.13
CA LEU A 56 8.86 -8.11 13.45
C LEU A 56 9.63 -8.73 14.62
N ARG A 57 9.29 -9.94 15.08
CA ARG A 57 10.04 -10.63 16.13
C ARG A 57 11.45 -10.98 15.62
N GLY A 58 12.45 -10.83 16.49
CA GLY A 58 13.84 -11.19 16.17
C GLY A 58 14.61 -10.18 15.31
N THR A 59 14.02 -9.04 14.94
CA THR A 59 14.68 -8.03 14.08
C THR A 59 15.60 -7.06 14.84
N GLY A 60 15.69 -7.15 16.16
CA GLY A 60 16.45 -6.21 17.00
C GLY A 60 15.77 -4.84 17.22
N LEU A 61 14.62 -4.59 16.59
CA LEU A 61 13.85 -3.35 16.79
C LEU A 61 13.26 -3.28 18.21
N ARG A 62 13.31 -2.09 18.82
CA ARG A 62 12.65 -1.82 20.11
C ARG A 62 11.13 -1.93 19.96
N GLY A 63 10.43 -2.15 21.08
CA GLY A 63 8.96 -2.29 21.08
C GLY A 63 8.22 -1.13 20.40
N THR A 64 8.65 0.11 20.68
CA THR A 64 8.09 1.32 20.07
C THR A 64 8.37 1.39 18.57
N GLU A 65 9.56 1.00 18.12
CA GLU A 65 9.94 0.98 16.71
C GLU A 65 9.14 -0.07 15.93
N ARG A 66 8.89 -1.24 16.53
CA ARG A 66 8.01 -2.26 15.95
C ARG A 66 6.58 -1.73 15.79
N LEU A 67 6.05 -1.07 16.81
CA LEU A 67 4.71 -0.46 16.73
C LEU A 67 4.64 0.62 15.65
N SER A 68 5.61 1.55 15.61
CA SER A 68 5.68 2.59 14.57
C SER A 68 5.82 2.00 13.17
N THR A 69 6.55 0.91 13.02
CA THR A 69 6.69 0.18 11.74
C THR A 69 5.34 -0.41 11.30
N VAL A 70 4.62 -1.06 12.22
CA VAL A 70 3.28 -1.61 11.96
C VAL A 70 2.30 -0.49 11.56
N LEU A 71 2.36 0.66 12.22
CA LEU A 71 1.55 1.84 11.88
C LEU A 71 1.90 2.40 10.49
N LEU A 72 3.19 2.52 10.15
CA LEU A 72 3.65 2.95 8.84
C LEU A 72 3.11 2.05 7.72
N VAL A 73 3.32 0.73 7.85
CA VAL A 73 2.91 -0.24 6.82
C VAL A 73 1.38 -0.32 6.72
N SER A 74 0.65 -0.30 7.85
CA SER A 74 -0.82 -0.26 7.81
C SER A 74 -1.35 1.03 7.20
N GLY A 75 -0.72 2.17 7.44
CA GLY A 75 -1.08 3.45 6.85
C GLY A 75 -0.96 3.41 5.32
N TYR A 76 0.18 2.93 4.81
CA TYR A 76 0.39 2.75 3.38
C TYR A 76 -0.65 1.78 2.77
N ALA A 77 -0.82 0.59 3.37
CA ALA A 77 -1.80 -0.39 2.91
C ALA A 77 -3.24 0.15 2.91
N ARG A 78 -3.62 0.89 3.95
CA ARG A 78 -4.95 1.50 4.05
C ARG A 78 -5.16 2.56 2.97
N ASN A 79 -4.17 3.43 2.76
CA ASN A 79 -4.22 4.45 1.72
C ASN A 79 -4.38 3.80 0.34
N TRP A 80 -3.53 2.82 0.03
CA TRP A 80 -3.56 2.10 -1.23
C TRP A 80 -4.91 1.41 -1.48
N GLY A 81 -5.39 0.62 -0.52
CA GLY A 81 -6.67 -0.09 -0.64
C GLY A 81 -7.86 0.85 -0.75
N THR A 82 -7.81 2.03 -0.12
CA THR A 82 -8.86 3.05 -0.24
C THR A 82 -8.85 3.68 -1.63
N LEU A 83 -7.69 4.14 -2.09
CA LEU A 83 -7.51 4.77 -3.40
C LEU A 83 -7.99 3.85 -4.52
N THR A 84 -7.50 2.62 -4.54
CA THR A 84 -7.86 1.64 -5.58
C THR A 84 -9.33 1.25 -5.51
N ALA A 85 -9.92 1.08 -4.33
CA ALA A 85 -11.36 0.83 -4.20
C ALA A 85 -12.22 2.00 -4.73
N ASP A 86 -11.77 3.24 -4.50
CA ASP A 86 -12.48 4.44 -4.99
C ASP A 86 -12.38 4.57 -6.51
N ILE A 87 -11.22 4.27 -7.09
CA ILE A 87 -11.01 4.24 -8.55
C ILE A 87 -11.89 3.16 -9.19
N ILE A 88 -11.90 1.94 -8.64
CA ILE A 88 -12.72 0.83 -9.13
C ILE A 88 -14.22 1.19 -9.10
N GLU A 89 -14.68 1.83 -8.02
CA GLU A 89 -16.08 2.26 -7.93
C GLU A 89 -16.42 3.39 -8.92
N ALA A 90 -15.51 4.35 -9.12
CA ALA A 90 -15.68 5.39 -10.12
C ALA A 90 -15.77 4.82 -11.54
N ALA A 91 -14.91 3.84 -11.85
CA ALA A 91 -14.91 3.11 -13.11
C ALA A 91 -16.26 2.42 -13.36
N ALA A 92 -16.72 1.65 -12.37
CA ALA A 92 -17.99 0.94 -12.44
C ALA A 92 -19.18 1.89 -12.67
N ARG A 93 -19.21 3.05 -11.98
CA ARG A 93 -20.24 4.08 -12.18
C ARG A 93 -20.20 4.72 -13.57
N ALA A 94 -19.02 4.81 -14.18
CA ALA A 94 -18.83 5.32 -15.53
C ALA A 94 -19.01 4.26 -16.63
N GLY A 95 -19.31 3.00 -16.27
CA GLY A 95 -19.42 1.88 -17.21
C GLY A 95 -18.08 1.47 -17.82
N LEU A 96 -16.97 1.73 -17.12
CA LEU A 96 -15.61 1.40 -17.56
C LEU A 96 -15.13 0.12 -16.87
N SER A 97 -14.42 -0.71 -17.61
CA SER A 97 -13.55 -1.74 -17.02
C SER A 97 -12.34 -1.09 -16.32
N PRO A 98 -11.71 -1.77 -15.34
CA PRO A 98 -10.51 -1.26 -14.68
C PRO A 98 -9.42 -0.80 -15.65
N ASP A 99 -9.14 -1.59 -16.68
CA ASP A 99 -8.09 -1.32 -17.68
C ASP A 99 -8.39 -0.04 -18.48
N GLN A 100 -9.68 0.22 -18.76
CA GLN A 100 -10.10 1.45 -19.44
C GLN A 100 -9.92 2.71 -18.60
N VAL A 101 -9.76 2.60 -17.28
CA VAL A 101 -9.59 3.75 -16.39
C VAL A 101 -8.21 4.36 -16.57
N GLY A 102 -7.16 3.54 -16.53
CA GLY A 102 -5.77 3.98 -16.70
C GLY A 102 -5.59 4.66 -18.05
N VAL A 103 -6.03 4.00 -19.12
CA VAL A 103 -6.00 4.55 -20.49
C VAL A 103 -6.71 5.90 -20.58
N ARG A 104 -7.92 6.02 -20.02
CA ARG A 104 -8.65 7.30 -20.03
C ARG A 104 -7.98 8.37 -19.19
N TYR A 105 -7.40 8.01 -18.05
CA TYR A 105 -6.64 8.93 -17.20
C TYR A 105 -5.46 9.53 -17.97
N TRP A 106 -4.61 8.67 -18.57
CA TRP A 106 -3.43 9.11 -19.31
C TRP A 106 -3.81 9.97 -20.53
N GLN A 107 -4.85 9.60 -21.28
CA GLN A 107 -5.36 10.40 -22.40
C GLN A 107 -5.88 11.78 -21.95
N GLN A 108 -6.62 11.84 -20.85
CA GLN A 108 -7.12 13.10 -20.30
C GLN A 108 -5.98 13.97 -19.77
N LEU A 109 -5.02 13.37 -19.05
CA LEU A 109 -3.86 14.06 -18.53
C LEU A 109 -3.01 14.65 -19.66
N ALA A 110 -2.81 13.90 -20.75
CA ALA A 110 -2.12 14.40 -21.94
C ALA A 110 -2.85 15.58 -22.60
N ARG A 111 -4.19 15.52 -22.68
CA ARG A 111 -4.98 16.64 -23.22
C ARG A 111 -4.89 17.89 -22.36
N LEU A 112 -4.98 17.75 -21.03
CA LEU A 112 -4.95 18.85 -20.07
C LEU A 112 -3.57 19.50 -19.98
N THR A 113 -2.50 18.73 -20.13
CA THR A 113 -1.12 19.20 -19.94
C THR A 113 -0.39 19.53 -21.24
N ARG A 114 -1.08 19.40 -22.38
CA ARG A 114 -0.58 19.76 -23.72
C ARG A 114 -0.01 21.18 -23.77
N HIS A 115 -0.66 22.12 -23.07
CA HIS A 115 -0.25 23.51 -22.98
C HIS A 115 -0.10 23.92 -21.51
N GLY A 116 0.69 24.97 -21.25
CA GLY A 116 0.91 25.47 -19.89
C GLY A 116 2.14 24.88 -19.19
N PRO A 117 2.37 25.25 -17.92
CA PRO A 117 3.61 24.99 -17.19
C PRO A 117 3.65 23.58 -16.57
N TYR A 118 3.53 22.55 -17.40
CA TYR A 118 3.55 21.13 -16.98
C TYR A 118 4.73 20.34 -17.60
N PRO A 119 6.00 20.77 -17.41
CA PRO A 119 7.15 20.10 -18.02
C PRO A 119 7.30 18.64 -17.55
N GLU A 120 7.20 18.38 -16.24
CA GLU A 120 7.39 17.03 -15.67
C GLU A 120 6.34 16.03 -16.17
N ILE A 121 5.08 16.44 -16.27
CA ILE A 121 4.01 15.57 -16.76
C ILE A 121 4.20 15.26 -18.25
N ARG A 122 4.64 16.25 -19.05
CA ARG A 122 4.95 16.00 -20.45
C ARG A 122 6.17 15.11 -20.65
N GLN A 123 7.16 15.19 -19.76
CA GLN A 123 8.29 14.28 -19.78
C GLN A 123 7.85 12.86 -19.45
N LEU A 124 7.06 12.68 -18.39
CA LEU A 124 6.46 11.39 -18.02
C LEU A 124 5.65 10.79 -19.18
N LEU A 125 4.78 11.57 -19.82
CA LEU A 125 3.96 11.12 -20.96
C LEU A 125 4.77 10.81 -22.24
N ALA A 126 6.04 11.23 -22.31
CA ALA A 126 6.93 10.91 -23.41
C ALA A 126 7.71 9.61 -23.17
N GLU A 127 7.74 9.11 -21.94
CA GLU A 127 8.18 7.75 -21.64
C GLU A 127 7.13 6.79 -22.21
N ASP A 128 7.56 5.64 -22.74
CA ASP A 128 6.64 4.61 -23.24
C ASP A 128 5.95 3.96 -22.05
N ILE A 129 4.90 4.62 -21.55
CA ILE A 129 4.08 4.12 -20.45
C ILE A 129 3.24 2.99 -21.04
N ALA A 130 3.78 1.77 -20.99
CA ALA A 130 3.03 0.58 -21.38
C ALA A 130 1.70 0.57 -20.60
N GLU A 131 0.59 0.57 -21.32
CA GLU A 131 -0.75 0.33 -20.78
C GLU A 131 -0.79 -1.14 -20.34
N ASP A 132 -0.24 -1.43 -19.16
CA ASP A 132 -0.12 -2.79 -18.62
C ASP A 132 -1.35 -3.10 -17.76
N ASP A 133 -2.00 -4.23 -18.02
CA ASP A 133 -3.22 -4.68 -17.32
C ASP A 133 -2.97 -4.96 -15.80
N GLU A 134 -1.73 -4.84 -15.33
CA GLU A 134 -1.30 -5.01 -13.94
C GLU A 134 -0.83 -3.70 -13.24
N GLU A 135 -1.19 -2.52 -13.76
CA GLU A 135 -0.73 -1.20 -13.26
C GLU A 135 -0.86 -1.07 -11.72
N PHE A 136 -2.01 -1.43 -11.14
CA PHE A 136 -2.21 -1.38 -9.69
C PHE A 136 -1.33 -2.36 -8.90
N ASP A 137 -1.15 -3.58 -9.38
CA ASP A 137 -0.33 -4.57 -8.68
C ASP A 137 1.16 -4.20 -8.74
N ALA A 138 1.61 -3.64 -9.87
CA ALA A 138 2.95 -3.12 -10.05
C ALA A 138 3.22 -1.92 -9.12
N GLU A 139 2.31 -0.95 -9.07
CA GLU A 139 2.42 0.23 -8.20
C GLU A 139 2.39 -0.14 -6.71
N TRP A 140 1.49 -1.05 -6.31
CA TRP A 140 1.43 -1.59 -4.96
C TRP A 140 2.76 -2.22 -4.54
N ARG A 141 3.29 -3.11 -5.38
CA ARG A 141 4.54 -3.81 -5.11
C ARG A 141 5.69 -2.81 -5.01
N PHE A 142 5.79 -1.87 -5.95
CA PHE A 142 6.81 -0.85 -5.94
C PHE A 142 6.81 -0.06 -4.64
N GLY A 143 5.67 0.52 -4.25
CA GLY A 143 5.60 1.35 -3.06
C GLY A 143 5.79 0.55 -1.76
N LEU A 144 5.23 -0.66 -1.67
CA LEU A 144 5.45 -1.55 -0.53
C LEU A 144 6.94 -1.90 -0.39
N ASP A 145 7.62 -2.23 -1.49
CA ASP A 145 9.04 -2.54 -1.45
C ASP A 145 9.87 -1.35 -0.97
N ARG A 146 9.58 -0.11 -1.41
CA ARG A 146 10.28 1.08 -0.91
C ARG A 146 10.09 1.27 0.60
N VAL A 147 8.89 1.05 1.12
CA VAL A 147 8.60 1.10 2.56
C VAL A 147 9.42 0.03 3.30
N LEU A 148 9.41 -1.20 2.79
CA LEU A 148 10.13 -2.33 3.41
C LEU A 148 11.65 -2.15 3.35
N ASP A 149 12.20 -1.61 2.26
CA ASP A 149 13.64 -1.33 2.13
C ASP A 149 14.08 -0.28 3.18
N GLY A 150 13.26 0.74 3.44
CA GLY A 150 13.52 1.71 4.50
C GLY A 150 13.51 1.10 5.91
N ILE A 151 12.61 0.15 6.16
CA ILE A 151 12.56 -0.62 7.42
C ILE A 151 13.80 -1.53 7.53
N GLU A 152 14.21 -2.16 6.43
CA GLU A 152 15.41 -2.99 6.40
C GLU A 152 16.67 -2.18 6.74
N ALA A 153 16.79 -0.96 6.22
CA ALA A 153 17.89 -0.07 6.57
C ALA A 153 17.94 0.23 8.08
N LEU A 154 16.79 0.47 8.72
CA LEU A 154 16.70 0.66 10.17
C LEU A 154 17.11 -0.60 10.95
N ILE A 155 16.65 -1.77 10.51
CA ILE A 155 17.00 -3.07 11.11
C ILE A 155 18.52 -3.29 11.03
N ARG A 156 19.12 -3.06 9.87
CA ARG A 156 20.58 -3.18 9.68
C ARG A 156 21.35 -2.22 10.58
N ALA A 157 20.88 -0.98 10.72
CA ALA A 157 21.50 -0.02 11.63
C ALA A 157 21.45 -0.47 13.10
N ARG A 158 20.40 -1.20 13.52
CA ARG A 158 20.29 -1.80 14.87
C ARG A 158 21.14 -3.04 15.07
N ALA A 159 21.43 -3.78 14.01
CA ALA A 159 22.33 -4.95 14.09
C ALA A 159 23.81 -4.54 14.19
N ASN A 160 24.16 -3.36 13.68
CA ASN A 160 25.54 -2.87 13.59
C ASN A 160 25.96 -1.95 14.75
N GLY A 161 25.06 -1.59 15.67
CA GLY A 161 25.32 -0.70 16.80
C GLY A 161 24.94 -1.34 18.12
#